data_AF-A0A8J1U2M4-F1
#
_entry.id   AF-A0A8J1U2M4-F1
#
_cell.length_a   1.000
_cell.length_b   1.000
_cell.length_c   1.000
_cell.angle_alpha   90.00
_cell.angle_beta   90.00
_cell.angle_gamma   90.00
#
_symmetry.space_group_name_H-M   'P 1'
#
loop_
_entity.id
_entity.type
_entity.pdbx_description
1 polymer ?
#
loop_
_entity_poly.entity_id
_entity_poly.type
_entity_poly.pdbx_seq_one_letter_code
_entity_poly.pdbx_strand_id
1 'polypeptide(L)'
;MYKILFILAPKRERTVSRILEKSLRHGSLLQIKYMKKCCSSKCHLNLNMDMARRCREILWTKDFESRHEWLIQKLRDAKHRNGKYFLMIESGLGICSKAFCQLFYISKGFYYKSVKDYENGVLSTGYQRRRSKTSLYDDAKFWLEEYATYHADRMPDSADIMLPYKTRKEGLYLRYKSERVEKFRNFFSKTSFMRMWADMFPHLKIKK
;
A
#
# COMPACT_ATOMS: atom_id res chain seq x y z
N MET A 1 -15.53 16.18 -43.48
CA MET A 1 -16.28 15.01 -42.95
C MET A 1 -15.27 14.11 -42.22
N TYR A 2 -15.07 14.29 -40.91
CA TYR A 2 -14.13 13.49 -40.13
C TYR A 2 -14.89 12.54 -39.20
N LYS A 3 -14.77 11.24 -39.46
CA LYS A 3 -15.27 10.16 -38.60
C LYS A 3 -14.38 10.07 -37.36
N ILE A 4 -14.89 10.48 -36.21
CA ILE A 4 -14.27 10.21 -34.92
C ILE A 4 -14.64 8.77 -34.54
N LEU A 5 -13.63 7.89 -34.58
CA LEU A 5 -13.71 6.53 -34.06
C LEU A 5 -13.86 6.59 -32.53
N PHE A 6 -15.06 6.33 -32.04
CA PHE A 6 -15.29 6.00 -30.63
C PHE A 6 -14.64 4.65 -30.35
N ILE A 7 -13.44 4.66 -29.78
CA ILE A 7 -12.88 3.48 -29.12
C ILE A 7 -13.69 3.28 -27.84
N LEU A 8 -14.68 2.40 -27.90
CA LEU A 8 -15.37 1.87 -26.74
C LEU A 8 -14.36 1.07 -25.90
N ALA A 9 -13.79 1.73 -24.89
CA ALA A 9 -13.07 1.02 -23.83
C ALA A 9 -14.04 0.03 -23.17
N PRO A 10 -13.62 -1.23 -22.91
CA PRO A 10 -14.50 -2.22 -22.34
C PRO A 10 -14.93 -1.80 -20.93
N LYS A 11 -16.25 -1.74 -20.72
CA LYS A 11 -16.87 -1.61 -19.39
C LYS A 11 -16.39 -2.77 -18.52
N ARG A 12 -15.36 -2.55 -17.71
CA ARG A 12 -15.11 -3.37 -16.52
C ARG A 12 -16.33 -3.19 -15.62
N GLU A 13 -17.22 -4.17 -15.58
CA GLU A 13 -18.20 -4.30 -14.52
C GLU A 13 -17.47 -4.14 -13.18
N ARG A 14 -17.75 -3.06 -12.48
CA ARG A 14 -17.12 -2.75 -11.20
C ARG A 14 -17.61 -3.77 -10.21
N THR A 15 -16.84 -4.83 -9.97
CA THR A 15 -16.98 -5.63 -8.76
C THR A 15 -16.94 -4.65 -7.59
N VAL A 16 -18.09 -4.47 -6.93
CA VAL A 16 -18.22 -3.57 -5.79
C VAL A 16 -17.15 -3.98 -4.78
N SER A 17 -16.30 -3.04 -4.38
CA SER A 17 -15.24 -3.33 -3.41
C SER A 17 -15.88 -3.97 -2.17
N ARG A 18 -15.34 -5.11 -1.70
CA ARG A 18 -15.79 -5.75 -0.44
C ARG A 18 -15.88 -4.76 0.73
N ILE A 19 -15.07 -3.71 0.70
CA ILE A 19 -15.09 -2.64 1.70
C ILE A 19 -16.33 -1.75 1.54
N LEU A 20 -16.72 -1.42 0.30
CA LEU A 20 -17.95 -0.68 0.02
C LEU A 20 -19.16 -1.45 0.53
N GLU A 21 -19.29 -2.74 0.21
CA GLU A 21 -20.38 -3.59 0.73
C GLU A 21 -20.42 -3.57 2.26
N LYS A 22 -19.26 -3.78 2.92
CA LYS A 22 -19.16 -3.73 4.39
C LYS A 22 -19.55 -2.36 4.96
N SER A 23 -19.14 -1.29 4.28
CA SER A 23 -19.44 0.08 4.68
C SER A 23 -20.92 0.41 4.51
N LEU A 24 -21.63 -0.22 3.57
CA LEU A 24 -23.05 0.01 3.33
C LEU A 24 -23.98 -0.90 4.13
N ARG A 25 -23.45 -1.88 4.87
CA ARG A 25 -24.27 -2.71 5.78
C ARG A 25 -25.06 -1.85 6.75
N HIS A 26 -26.32 -2.21 6.98
CA HIS A 26 -27.22 -1.47 7.88
C HIS A 26 -26.58 -1.20 9.26
N GLY A 27 -25.94 -2.19 9.88
CA GLY A 27 -25.24 -2.00 11.15
C GLY A 27 -24.12 -0.95 11.11
N SER A 28 -23.39 -0.84 9.99
CA SER A 28 -22.36 0.18 9.79
C SER A 28 -22.95 1.58 9.56
N LEU A 29 -24.16 1.68 8.98
CA LEU A 29 -24.88 2.95 8.80
C LEU A 29 -25.53 3.40 10.11
N LEU A 30 -26.07 2.48 10.92
CA LEU A 30 -26.62 2.78 12.25
C LEU A 30 -25.60 3.44 13.19
N GLN A 31 -24.30 3.18 13.00
CA GLN A 31 -23.24 3.86 13.77
C GLN A 31 -23.29 5.40 13.63
N ILE A 32 -23.86 5.91 12.54
CA ILE A 32 -24.07 7.36 12.34
C ILE A 32 -25.21 7.86 13.22
N LYS A 33 -26.33 7.12 13.26
CA LYS A 33 -27.48 7.44 14.10
C LYS A 33 -27.13 7.43 15.59
N TYR A 34 -26.28 6.50 16.01
CA TYR A 34 -25.86 6.34 17.40
C TYR A 34 -24.48 6.96 17.69
N MET A 35 -24.04 7.90 16.86
CA MET A 35 -22.76 8.57 17.06
C MET A 35 -22.79 9.39 18.36
N LYS A 36 -21.89 9.08 19.29
CA LYS A 36 -21.68 9.88 20.51
C LYS A 36 -21.04 11.24 20.18
N LYS A 37 -21.16 12.19 21.11
CA LYS A 37 -20.54 13.53 21.05
C LYS A 37 -19.12 13.48 20.44
N CYS A 38 -18.95 14.23 19.35
CA CYS A 38 -17.74 14.20 18.54
C CYS A 38 -16.84 15.43 18.69
N CYS A 39 -17.43 16.59 18.99
CA CYS A 39 -16.76 17.87 19.20
C CYS A 39 -17.69 18.82 19.98
N SER A 40 -17.18 19.98 20.38
CA SER A 40 -17.96 21.05 21.03
C SER A 40 -19.11 21.55 20.16
N SER A 41 -18.90 21.69 18.85
CA SER A 41 -19.92 22.11 17.88
C SER A 41 -20.97 21.06 17.56
N LYS A 42 -20.91 19.87 18.19
CA LYS A 42 -21.87 18.76 18.01
C LYS A 42 -22.17 18.44 16.53
N CYS A 43 -21.18 18.53 15.63
CA CYS A 43 -21.41 18.41 14.17
C CYS A 43 -22.09 17.11 13.71
N HIS A 44 -21.96 16.02 14.47
CA HIS A 44 -22.69 14.76 14.24
C HIS A 44 -24.22 14.87 14.21
N LEU A 45 -24.82 15.87 14.87
CA LEU A 45 -26.28 16.03 14.90
C LEU A 45 -26.88 16.33 13.52
N ASN A 46 -26.06 16.86 12.60
CA ASN A 46 -26.48 17.18 11.24
C ASN A 46 -26.22 16.02 10.26
N LEU A 47 -25.84 14.84 10.77
CA LEU A 47 -25.55 13.67 9.94
C LEU A 47 -26.70 12.68 9.96
N ASN A 48 -27.03 12.15 8.79
CA ASN A 48 -28.01 11.07 8.64
C ASN A 48 -27.44 9.90 7.83
N MET A 49 -28.20 8.80 7.79
CA MET A 49 -27.76 7.57 7.12
C MET A 49 -27.62 7.73 5.60
N ASP A 50 -28.45 8.56 4.96
CA ASP A 50 -28.41 8.78 3.52
C ASP A 50 -27.19 9.60 3.09
N MET A 51 -26.79 10.58 3.91
CA MET A 51 -25.52 11.28 3.77
C MET A 51 -24.35 10.30 3.88
N ALA A 52 -24.40 9.39 4.86
CA ALA A 52 -23.36 8.39 5.05
C ALA A 52 -23.25 7.42 3.86
N ARG A 53 -24.39 6.96 3.33
CA ARG A 53 -24.45 6.11 2.13
C ARG A 53 -23.77 6.78 0.95
N ARG A 54 -24.18 8.01 0.61
CA ARG A 54 -23.60 8.79 -0.50
C ARG A 54 -22.10 9.01 -0.30
N CYS A 55 -21.69 9.47 0.90
CA CYS A 55 -20.28 9.70 1.22
C CYS A 55 -19.42 8.44 1.05
N ARG A 56 -19.93 7.28 1.49
CA ARG A 56 -19.24 6.00 1.37
C ARG A 56 -19.15 5.54 -0.09
N GLU A 57 -20.20 5.72 -0.88
CA GLU A 57 -20.19 5.41 -2.32
C GLU A 57 -19.15 6.26 -3.06
N ILE A 58 -19.06 7.56 -2.77
CA ILE A 58 -18.07 8.47 -3.37
C ILE A 58 -16.65 8.01 -3.10
N LEU A 59 -16.36 7.61 -1.86
CA LEU A 59 -15.00 7.24 -1.47
C LEU A 59 -14.64 5.82 -1.90
N TRP A 60 -15.49 4.83 -1.63
CA TRP A 60 -15.13 3.41 -1.77
C TRP A 60 -15.31 2.86 -3.19
N THR A 61 -15.82 3.68 -4.12
CA THR A 61 -15.75 3.42 -5.56
C THR A 61 -14.40 3.79 -6.18
N LYS A 62 -13.56 4.54 -5.45
CA LYS A 62 -12.20 4.91 -5.87
C LYS A 62 -11.21 3.79 -5.54
N ASP A 63 -10.15 3.67 -6.34
CA ASP A 63 -9.01 2.82 -6.03
C ASP A 63 -8.23 3.35 -4.80
N PHE A 64 -7.16 2.67 -4.37
CA PHE A 64 -6.43 3.05 -3.17
C PHE A 64 -5.71 4.41 -3.29
N GLU A 65 -5.08 4.66 -4.44
CA GLU A 65 -4.29 5.87 -4.70
C GLU A 65 -5.24 7.07 -4.76
N SER A 66 -6.29 6.96 -5.56
CA SER A 66 -7.36 7.96 -5.66
C SER A 66 -8.05 8.27 -4.31
N ARG A 67 -8.14 7.30 -3.38
CA ARG A 67 -8.70 7.53 -2.04
C ARG A 67 -7.80 8.38 -1.17
N HIS A 68 -6.49 8.15 -1.23
CA HIS A 68 -5.53 8.92 -0.46
C HIS A 68 -5.43 10.34 -1.02
N GLU A 69 -5.28 10.51 -2.33
CA GLU A 69 -5.29 11.81 -2.99
C GLU A 69 -6.55 12.61 -2.68
N TRP A 70 -7.72 11.96 -2.73
CA TRP A 70 -8.99 12.58 -2.33
C TRP A 70 -8.97 13.07 -0.88
N LEU A 71 -8.39 12.29 0.04
CA LEU A 71 -8.29 12.68 1.45
C LEU A 71 -7.30 13.83 1.65
N ILE A 72 -6.17 13.83 0.95
CA ILE A 72 -5.20 14.94 0.95
C ILE A 72 -5.85 16.22 0.43
N GLN A 73 -6.63 16.14 -0.65
CA GLN A 73 -7.41 17.28 -1.16
C GLN A 73 -8.41 17.78 -0.12
N LYS A 74 -9.13 16.87 0.57
CA LYS A 74 -10.04 17.25 1.65
C LYS A 74 -9.35 17.91 2.83
N LEU A 75 -8.10 17.56 3.12
CA LEU A 75 -7.28 18.20 4.16
C LEU A 75 -6.79 19.58 3.72
N ARG A 76 -6.42 19.74 2.44
CA ARG A 76 -6.07 21.03 1.84
C ARG A 76 -7.23 22.03 1.92
N ASP A 77 -8.45 21.57 1.65
CA ASP A 77 -9.66 22.40 1.67
C ASP A 77 -10.28 22.55 3.07
N ALA A 78 -9.70 21.90 4.09
CA ALA A 78 -10.27 21.89 5.43
C ALA A 78 -10.08 23.22 6.16
N LYS A 79 -11.09 23.61 6.94
CA LYS A 79 -10.96 24.75 7.85
C LYS A 79 -10.16 24.31 9.08
N HIS A 80 -9.13 25.07 9.42
CA HIS A 80 -8.34 24.83 10.61
C HIS A 80 -8.84 25.69 11.78
N ARG A 81 -9.25 25.06 12.89
CA ARG A 81 -9.71 25.74 14.10
C ARG A 81 -9.16 25.06 15.34
N ASN A 82 -8.46 25.80 16.20
CA ASN A 82 -7.88 25.31 17.46
C ASN A 82 -7.05 24.02 17.28
N GLY A 83 -6.16 23.99 16.27
CA GLY A 83 -5.32 22.82 15.99
C GLY A 83 -6.07 21.62 15.41
N LYS A 84 -7.30 21.80 14.91
CA LYS A 84 -8.14 20.71 14.38
C LYS A 84 -8.67 21.04 13.00
N TYR A 85 -8.60 20.04 12.12
CA TYR A 85 -9.22 20.09 10.80
C TYR A 85 -10.74 19.86 10.89
N PHE A 86 -11.49 20.76 10.26
CA PHE A 86 -12.92 20.62 9.98
C PHE A 86 -13.08 20.43 8.47
N LEU A 87 -13.40 19.20 8.07
CA LEU A 87 -13.46 18.80 6.67
C LEU A 87 -14.86 19.06 6.11
N MET A 88 -14.91 19.65 4.92
CA MET A 88 -16.16 19.96 4.23
C MET A 88 -16.65 18.74 3.44
N ILE A 89 -17.88 18.32 3.71
CA ILE A 89 -18.58 17.30 2.91
C ILE A 89 -19.36 17.98 1.78
N GLU A 90 -19.83 17.20 0.80
CA GLU A 90 -20.48 17.72 -0.41
C GLU A 90 -21.74 18.55 -0.13
N SER A 91 -22.43 18.28 0.99
CA SER A 91 -23.57 19.08 1.43
C SER A 91 -23.20 20.45 2.00
N GLY A 92 -21.93 20.86 1.91
CA GLY A 92 -21.43 22.13 2.47
C GLY A 92 -21.26 22.12 4.00
N LEU A 93 -21.40 20.97 4.67
CA LEU A 93 -21.26 20.87 6.12
C LEU A 93 -19.79 20.62 6.52
N GLY A 94 -19.28 21.44 7.44
CA GLY A 94 -17.96 21.25 8.04
C GLY A 94 -18.04 20.34 9.26
N ILE A 95 -17.33 19.21 9.22
CA ILE A 95 -17.37 18.19 10.28
C ILE A 95 -15.98 17.90 10.84
N CYS A 96 -15.91 17.56 12.13
CA CYS A 96 -14.63 17.21 12.76
C CYS A 96 -14.11 15.86 12.24
N SER A 97 -12.80 15.63 12.40
CA SER A 97 -12.14 14.38 12.00
C SER A 97 -12.83 13.10 12.50
N LYS A 98 -13.35 13.10 13.74
CA LYS A 98 -14.07 11.95 14.31
C LYS A 98 -15.38 11.65 13.57
N ALA A 99 -16.15 12.69 13.26
CA ALA A 99 -17.39 12.58 12.49
C ALA A 99 -17.10 12.19 11.05
N PHE A 100 -16.07 12.79 10.46
CA PHE A 100 -15.60 12.44 9.12
C PHE A 100 -15.22 10.97 8.99
N CYS A 101 -14.42 10.43 9.92
CA CYS A 101 -14.02 9.03 9.89
C CYS A 101 -15.23 8.08 9.96
N GLN A 102 -16.21 8.38 10.81
CA GLN A 102 -17.42 7.54 10.90
C GLN A 102 -18.30 7.66 9.66
N LEU A 103 -18.52 8.89 9.17
CA LEU A 103 -19.33 9.16 7.99
C LEU A 103 -18.81 8.39 6.77
N PHE A 104 -17.51 8.47 6.50
CA PHE A 104 -16.85 7.83 5.37
C PHE A 104 -16.42 6.38 5.63
N TYR A 105 -16.66 5.83 6.83
CA TYR A 105 -16.20 4.48 7.22
C TYR A 105 -14.67 4.30 7.15
N ILE A 106 -13.93 5.36 7.46
CA ILE A 106 -12.46 5.40 7.46
C ILE A 106 -11.94 5.02 8.85
N SER A 107 -10.89 4.18 8.89
CA SER A 107 -10.20 3.88 10.14
C SER A 107 -9.40 5.11 10.62
N LYS A 108 -9.36 5.32 11.94
CA LYS A 108 -8.55 6.41 12.54
C LYS A 108 -7.10 6.35 12.07
N GLY A 109 -6.51 5.15 12.00
CA GLY A 109 -5.14 4.97 11.55
C GLY A 109 -4.90 5.46 10.11
N PHE A 110 -5.81 5.15 9.18
CA PHE A 110 -5.71 5.65 7.81
C PHE A 110 -5.83 7.18 7.75
N TYR A 111 -6.76 7.75 8.52
CA TYR A 111 -6.95 9.20 8.58
C TYR A 111 -5.69 9.91 9.12
N TYR A 112 -5.21 9.54 10.31
CA TYR A 112 -4.06 10.21 10.93
C TYR A 112 -2.77 9.98 10.15
N LYS A 113 -2.63 8.82 9.49
CA LYS A 113 -1.54 8.61 8.54
C LYS A 113 -1.59 9.63 7.41
N SER A 114 -2.77 9.83 6.81
CA SER A 114 -2.93 10.78 5.70
C SER A 114 -2.76 12.24 6.15
N VAL A 115 -3.16 12.58 7.38
CA VAL A 115 -2.85 13.89 7.99
C VAL A 115 -1.34 14.09 8.11
N LYS A 116 -0.62 13.10 8.63
CA LYS A 116 0.84 13.16 8.74
C LYS A 116 1.51 13.26 7.37
N ASP A 117 1.04 12.49 6.39
CA ASP A 117 1.55 12.53 5.01
C ASP A 117 1.34 13.95 4.42
N TYR A 118 0.15 14.54 4.62
CA TYR A 118 -0.16 15.93 4.23
C TYR A 118 0.74 16.96 4.92
N GLU A 119 0.89 16.88 6.25
CA GLU A 119 1.72 17.80 7.04
C GLU A 119 3.21 17.74 6.65
N ASN A 120 3.67 16.58 6.17
CA ASN A 120 5.03 16.39 5.64
C ASN A 120 5.16 16.77 4.15
N GLY A 121 4.11 17.29 3.51
CA GLY A 121 4.13 17.67 2.09
C GLY A 121 4.11 16.50 1.11
N VAL A 122 3.72 15.29 1.54
CA VAL A 122 3.60 14.12 0.66
C VAL A 122 2.27 14.22 -0.09
N LEU A 123 2.33 14.65 -1.36
CA LEU A 123 1.14 14.96 -2.17
C LEU A 123 0.67 13.83 -3.09
N SER A 124 1.53 12.86 -3.41
CA SER A 124 1.15 11.74 -4.28
C SER A 124 1.39 10.39 -3.62
N THR A 125 0.46 9.48 -3.87
CA THR A 125 0.68 8.06 -3.65
C THR A 125 1.62 7.50 -4.71
N GLY A 126 2.90 7.84 -4.65
CA GLY A 126 3.95 6.89 -5.04
C GLY A 126 3.98 5.66 -4.12
N TYR A 127 2.83 5.24 -3.60
CA TYR A 127 2.59 4.25 -2.56
C TYR A 127 2.71 2.83 -3.11
N GLN A 128 3.70 2.61 -3.97
CA GLN A 128 4.42 1.37 -3.79
C GLN A 128 5.05 1.45 -2.41
N ARG A 129 4.37 0.84 -1.41
CA ARG A 129 5.11 0.30 -0.27
C ARG A 129 6.11 -0.67 -0.87
N ARG A 130 7.28 -0.18 -1.30
CA ARG A 130 8.48 -0.98 -1.32
C ARG A 130 8.53 -1.50 0.09
N ARG A 131 8.19 -2.78 0.28
CA ARG A 131 8.36 -3.43 1.58
C ARG A 131 9.77 -3.06 1.97
N SER A 132 9.93 -2.38 3.11
CA SER A 132 11.26 -2.09 3.62
C SER A 132 12.01 -3.41 3.57
N LYS A 133 13.13 -3.43 2.82
CA LYS A 133 13.97 -4.62 2.74
C LYS A 133 14.31 -4.95 4.19
N THR A 134 13.87 -6.13 4.65
CA THR A 134 14.09 -6.53 6.03
C THR A 134 15.58 -6.73 6.25
N SER A 135 16.07 -6.67 7.48
CA SER A 135 17.47 -7.03 7.78
C SER A 135 17.84 -8.42 7.24
N LEU A 136 16.86 -9.34 7.19
CA LEU A 136 17.02 -10.64 6.52
C LEU A 136 17.39 -10.50 5.04
N TYR A 137 16.80 -9.54 4.32
CA TYR A 137 17.07 -9.23 2.91
C TYR A 137 18.53 -8.89 2.69
N ASP A 138 19.05 -7.97 3.49
CA ASP A 138 20.44 -7.53 3.37
C ASP A 138 21.40 -8.65 3.79
N ASP A 139 21.08 -9.42 4.82
CA ASP A 139 21.83 -10.60 5.23
C ASP A 139 21.93 -11.66 4.13
N ALA A 140 20.81 -11.99 3.48
CA ALA A 140 20.77 -12.98 2.41
C ALA A 140 21.48 -12.48 1.15
N LYS A 141 21.38 -11.18 0.87
CA LYS A 141 22.12 -10.52 -0.20
C LYS A 141 23.63 -10.64 0.06
N PHE A 142 24.07 -10.25 1.26
CA PHE A 142 25.49 -10.29 1.65
C PHE A 142 26.05 -11.70 1.55
N TRP A 143 25.31 -12.70 2.04
CA TRP A 143 25.71 -14.09 1.92
C TRP A 143 25.90 -14.53 0.47
N LEU A 144 24.96 -14.17 -0.43
CA LEU A 144 25.04 -14.56 -1.83
C LEU A 144 26.20 -13.84 -2.56
N GLU A 145 26.49 -12.60 -2.17
CA GLU A 145 27.61 -11.81 -2.66
C GLU A 145 28.96 -12.40 -2.23
N GLU A 146 29.11 -12.78 -0.95
CA GLU A 146 30.27 -13.53 -0.47
C GLU A 146 30.41 -14.86 -1.20
N TYR A 147 29.32 -15.62 -1.29
CA TYR A 147 29.34 -16.91 -1.97
C TYR A 147 29.81 -16.79 -3.42
N ALA A 148 29.28 -15.83 -4.17
CA ALA A 148 29.68 -15.58 -5.55
C ALA A 148 31.15 -15.14 -5.64
N THR A 149 31.64 -14.34 -4.69
CA THR A 149 33.05 -13.91 -4.65
C THR A 149 34.00 -15.08 -4.49
N TYR A 150 33.66 -16.08 -3.67
CA TYR A 150 34.53 -17.23 -3.40
C TYR A 150 34.40 -18.37 -4.41
N HIS A 151 33.25 -18.51 -5.06
CA HIS A 151 32.93 -19.72 -5.83
C HIS A 151 32.60 -19.47 -7.29
N ALA A 152 32.43 -18.22 -7.72
CA ALA A 152 31.99 -17.93 -9.08
C ALA A 152 33.14 -17.33 -9.91
N ASP A 153 33.20 -17.74 -11.18
CA ASP A 153 34.20 -17.28 -12.12
C ASP A 153 33.70 -16.03 -12.84
N ARG A 154 34.55 -15.00 -12.94
CA ARG A 154 34.30 -13.84 -13.81
C ARG A 154 34.69 -14.20 -15.24
N MET A 155 33.75 -14.06 -16.16
CA MET A 155 34.06 -14.29 -17.57
C MET A 155 34.88 -13.13 -18.14
N PRO A 156 35.94 -13.39 -18.92
CA PRO A 156 36.76 -12.32 -19.50
C PRO A 156 35.99 -11.48 -20.53
N ASP A 157 35.06 -12.10 -21.24
CA ASP A 157 34.36 -11.49 -22.38
C ASP A 157 32.93 -11.01 -22.04
N SER A 158 32.48 -11.15 -20.78
CA SER A 158 31.16 -10.70 -20.37
C SER A 158 31.13 -10.21 -18.92
N ALA A 159 30.16 -9.34 -18.62
CA ALA A 159 29.91 -8.88 -17.26
C ALA A 159 29.22 -9.96 -16.38
N ASP A 160 29.02 -11.17 -16.91
CA ASP A 160 28.39 -12.26 -16.17
C ASP A 160 29.39 -12.93 -15.24
N ILE A 161 28.87 -13.33 -14.08
CA ILE A 161 29.60 -14.13 -13.09
C ILE A 161 28.98 -15.53 -13.11
N MET A 162 29.79 -16.55 -13.35
CA MET A 162 29.34 -17.93 -13.55
C MET A 162 29.60 -18.76 -12.30
N LEU A 163 28.53 -19.23 -11.67
CA LEU A 163 28.60 -20.27 -10.64
C LEU A 163 29.04 -21.60 -11.27
N PRO A 164 29.69 -22.50 -10.49
CA PRO A 164 30.19 -23.76 -10.98
C PRO A 164 29.11 -24.64 -11.61
N TYR A 165 29.46 -25.41 -12.65
CA TYR A 165 28.53 -26.21 -13.47
C TYR A 165 27.59 -27.15 -12.69
N LYS A 166 28.04 -27.66 -11.52
CA LYS A 166 27.22 -28.56 -10.69
C LYS A 166 26.29 -27.83 -9.70
N THR A 167 26.37 -26.50 -9.63
CA THR A 167 25.57 -25.69 -8.71
C THR A 167 24.13 -25.63 -9.22
N ARG A 168 23.20 -26.32 -8.57
CA ARG A 168 21.77 -26.16 -8.84
C ARG A 168 21.22 -25.00 -8.01
N LYS A 169 20.22 -24.28 -8.52
CA LYS A 169 19.48 -23.26 -7.75
C LYS A 169 19.02 -23.80 -6.39
N GLU A 170 18.51 -25.04 -6.39
CA GLU A 170 18.11 -25.73 -5.17
C GLU A 170 19.26 -25.94 -4.19
N GLY A 171 20.39 -26.46 -4.70
CA GLY A 171 21.57 -26.73 -3.89
C GLY A 171 22.12 -25.46 -3.26
N LEU A 172 22.12 -24.35 -3.99
CA LEU A 172 22.56 -23.06 -3.46
C LEU A 172 21.66 -22.57 -2.32
N TYR A 173 20.34 -22.64 -2.48
CA TYR A 173 19.42 -22.27 -1.41
C TYR A 173 19.52 -23.20 -0.19
N LEU A 174 19.67 -24.51 -0.41
CA LEU A 174 19.84 -25.47 0.68
C LEU A 174 21.13 -25.18 1.46
N ARG A 175 22.21 -24.81 0.78
CA ARG A 175 23.46 -24.40 1.41
C ARG A 175 23.34 -23.10 2.20
N TYR A 176 22.70 -22.08 1.63
CA TYR A 176 22.35 -20.86 2.35
C TYR A 176 21.55 -21.18 3.63
N LYS A 177 20.54 -22.03 3.52
CA LYS A 177 19.69 -22.42 4.64
C LYS A 177 20.50 -23.18 5.71
N SER A 178 21.33 -24.15 5.32
CA SER A 178 22.11 -24.94 6.29
C SER A 178 23.10 -24.08 7.06
N GLU A 179 23.84 -23.19 6.39
CA GLU A 179 24.81 -22.29 7.03
C GLU A 179 24.14 -21.26 7.96
N ARG A 180 22.90 -20.86 7.65
CA ARG A 180 22.11 -19.96 8.52
C ARG A 180 21.55 -20.68 9.74
N VAL A 181 21.07 -21.92 9.57
CA VAL A 181 20.62 -22.77 10.67
C VAL A 181 21.77 -23.05 11.65
N GLU A 182 22.95 -23.39 11.14
CA GLU A 182 24.16 -23.60 11.94
C GLU A 182 24.55 -22.36 12.77
N LYS A 183 24.38 -21.17 12.20
CA LYS A 183 24.64 -19.88 12.88
C LYS A 183 23.48 -19.39 13.76
N PHE A 184 22.44 -20.21 13.99
CA PHE A 184 21.21 -19.85 14.71
C PHE A 184 20.54 -18.56 14.18
N ARG A 185 20.63 -18.31 12.87
CA ARG A 185 20.04 -17.12 12.22
C ARG A 185 18.77 -17.48 11.47
N ASN A 186 17.83 -16.55 11.47
CA ASN A 186 16.66 -16.59 10.60
C ASN A 186 17.08 -16.56 9.12
N PHE A 187 16.27 -17.17 8.25
CA PHE A 187 16.53 -17.28 6.81
C PHE A 187 15.26 -17.01 5.98
N PHE A 188 15.45 -16.66 4.72
CA PHE A 188 14.32 -16.48 3.79
C PHE A 188 13.65 -17.78 3.39
N SER A 189 12.37 -17.67 3.02
CA SER A 189 11.77 -18.69 2.16
C SER A 189 12.46 -18.73 0.80
N LYS A 190 12.56 -19.94 0.23
CA LYS A 190 13.14 -20.21 -1.10
C LYS A 190 12.64 -19.26 -2.18
N THR A 191 11.34 -19.05 -2.27
CA THR A 191 10.74 -18.16 -3.27
C THR A 191 11.23 -16.72 -3.13
N SER A 192 11.39 -16.24 -1.89
CA SER A 192 11.88 -14.88 -1.63
C SER A 192 13.37 -14.75 -1.96
N PHE A 193 14.16 -15.78 -1.62
CA PHE A 193 15.57 -15.85 -1.97
C PHE A 193 15.79 -15.82 -3.50
N MET A 194 15.01 -16.62 -4.24
CA MET A 194 15.11 -16.65 -5.72
C MET A 194 14.70 -15.33 -6.37
N ARG A 195 13.69 -14.65 -5.85
CA ARG A 195 13.31 -13.30 -6.31
C ARG A 195 14.40 -12.30 -6.03
N MET A 196 14.96 -12.32 -4.81
CA MET A 196 16.07 -11.44 -4.43
C MET A 196 17.30 -11.66 -5.34
N TRP A 197 17.65 -12.92 -5.64
CA TRP A 197 18.70 -13.22 -6.61
C TRP A 197 18.36 -12.60 -7.98
N ALA A 198 17.20 -12.91 -8.54
CA ALA A 198 16.81 -12.40 -9.87
C ALA A 198 16.84 -10.87 -9.97
N ASP A 199 16.40 -10.18 -8.91
CA ASP A 199 16.31 -8.72 -8.88
C ASP A 199 17.68 -8.05 -8.66
N MET A 200 18.53 -8.60 -7.76
CA MET A 200 19.75 -7.94 -7.30
C MET A 200 21.02 -8.44 -7.99
N PHE A 201 21.04 -9.70 -8.43
CA PHE A 201 22.19 -10.35 -9.06
C PHE A 201 21.79 -10.92 -10.43
N PRO A 202 21.26 -10.11 -11.36
CA PRO A 202 20.85 -10.60 -12.68
C PRO A 202 22.04 -11.12 -13.50
N HIS A 203 23.26 -10.67 -13.21
CA HIS A 203 24.52 -11.09 -13.83
C HIS A 203 25.10 -12.39 -13.25
N LEU A 204 24.63 -12.85 -12.08
CA LEU A 204 25.08 -14.10 -11.48
C LEU A 204 24.30 -15.26 -12.11
N LYS A 205 24.96 -16.03 -12.97
CA LYS A 205 24.38 -17.14 -13.72
C LYS A 205 24.92 -18.48 -13.21
N ILE A 206 24.16 -19.54 -13.48
CA ILE A 206 24.65 -20.91 -13.32
C ILE A 206 25.04 -21.38 -14.72
N LYS A 207 26.27 -21.88 -14.87
CA LYS A 207 26.72 -22.47 -16.14
C LYS A 207 25.77 -23.60 -16.53
N LYS A 208 25.20 -23.49 -17.73
CA LYS A 208 24.31 -24.52 -18.30
C LYS A 208 25.11 -25.75 -18.71
#